data_AF-A0A2G1QIC3-F1
#
_entry.id   AF-A0A2G1QIC3-F1
#
_cell.length_a   1.000
_cell.length_b   1.000
_cell.length_c   1.000
_cell.angle_alpha   90.00
_cell.angle_beta   90.00
_cell.angle_gamma   90.00
#
_symmetry.space_group_name_H-M   'P 1'
#
loop_
_entity.id
_entity.type
_entity.pdbx_description
1 polymer ?
#
loop_
_entity_poly.entity_id
_entity_poly.type
_entity_poly.pdbx_seq_one_letter_code
_entity_poly.pdbx_strand_id
1 'polypeptide(L)'
;MEELADHWFQAALLSLPKRDFPEVIWIGTNPGQLRLMANGVVKAIRRGTNRDLELEVDQPIKRNTSKTLAEYLYKLETLQGPATALILGIEFAQSTGGGHWTVLKKITPSEVHLLDSDGLRKLNRQAISLTGKKDRLVPKETLRIRLTKLDGEAF
;
A
#
# COMPACT_ATOMS: atom_id res chain seq x y z
N MET A 1 19.48 11.64 -6.01
CA MET A 1 19.01 10.49 -6.80
C MET A 1 17.83 9.81 -6.11
N GLU A 2 18.01 9.26 -4.91
CA GLU A 2 16.91 8.66 -4.13
C GLU A 2 15.74 9.61 -3.87
N GLU A 3 15.99 10.87 -3.50
CA GLU A 3 14.92 11.86 -3.29
C GLU A 3 14.12 12.17 -4.57
N LEU A 4 14.78 12.16 -5.73
CA LEU A 4 14.14 12.39 -7.02
C LEU A 4 13.30 11.17 -7.42
N ALA A 5 13.84 9.97 -7.21
CA ALA A 5 13.13 8.72 -7.43
C ALA A 5 11.91 8.60 -6.52
N ASP A 6 12.05 8.96 -5.24
CA ASP A 6 10.93 9.00 -4.31
C ASP A 6 9.89 10.03 -4.76
N HIS A 7 10.28 11.29 -4.97
CA HIS A 7 9.35 12.34 -5.42
C HIS A 7 8.57 11.94 -6.66
N TRP A 8 9.26 11.38 -7.66
CA TRP A 8 8.64 10.92 -8.89
C TRP A 8 7.71 9.72 -8.66
N PHE A 9 8.15 8.73 -7.89
CA PHE A 9 7.33 7.55 -7.58
C PHE A 9 6.06 7.95 -6.81
N GLN A 10 6.18 8.91 -5.89
CA GLN A 10 5.03 9.49 -5.19
C GLN A 10 4.07 10.20 -6.15
N ALA A 11 4.59 10.95 -7.14
CA ALA A 11 3.76 11.60 -8.15
C ALA A 11 3.04 10.59 -9.06
N ALA A 12 3.73 9.53 -9.48
CA ALA A 12 3.17 8.46 -10.31
C ALA A 12 2.05 7.70 -9.59
N LEU A 13 2.18 7.44 -8.28
CA LEU A 13 1.11 6.82 -7.49
C LEU A 13 -0.12 7.72 -7.39
N LEU A 14 0.07 9.03 -7.23
CA LEU A 14 -1.02 10.01 -7.13
C LEU A 14 -1.74 10.26 -8.46
N SER A 15 -1.07 10.05 -9.59
CA SER A 15 -1.66 10.25 -10.92
C SER A 15 -2.42 9.02 -11.43
N LEU A 16 -2.41 7.91 -10.67
CA LEU A 16 -3.15 6.71 -11.04
C LEU A 16 -4.64 7.02 -11.20
N PRO A 17 -5.26 6.70 -12.34
CA PRO A 17 -6.69 6.89 -12.53
C PRO A 17 -7.48 6.10 -11.49
N LYS A 18 -8.58 6.68 -10.97
CA LYS A 18 -9.46 6.01 -10.00
C LYS A 18 -9.91 4.61 -10.42
N ARG A 19 -10.08 4.38 -11.74
CA ARG A 19 -10.44 3.08 -12.34
C ARG A 19 -9.32 2.04 -12.33
N ASP A 20 -8.07 2.50 -12.26
CA ASP A 20 -6.86 1.67 -12.25
C ASP A 20 -6.42 1.35 -10.82
N PHE A 21 -7.04 1.99 -9.81
CA PHE A 21 -7.29 1.32 -8.55
C PHE A 21 -8.38 0.28 -8.81
N PRO A 22 -8.10 -1.03 -8.76
CA PRO A 22 -9.12 -2.03 -9.02
C PRO A 22 -10.38 -1.76 -8.19
N GLU A 23 -11.55 -1.89 -8.82
CA GLU A 23 -12.80 -1.91 -8.06
C GLU A 23 -12.66 -2.91 -6.91
N VAL A 24 -13.01 -2.44 -5.72
CA VAL A 24 -12.99 -3.16 -4.45
C VAL A 24 -13.43 -4.62 -4.68
N ILE A 25 -12.56 -5.60 -4.39
CA ILE A 25 -12.98 -7.01 -4.38
C ILE A 25 -13.56 -7.27 -2.98
N TRP A 26 -14.89 -7.37 -2.93
CA TRP A 26 -15.68 -7.23 -1.71
C TRP A 26 -15.57 -8.41 -0.72
N ILE A 27 -14.96 -9.55 -1.08
CA ILE A 27 -14.89 -10.70 -0.17
C ILE A 27 -13.58 -11.50 -0.36
N GLY A 28 -12.91 -11.80 0.76
CA GLY A 28 -11.98 -12.93 0.83
C GLY A 28 -10.59 -12.70 0.27
N THR A 29 -10.03 -11.50 0.39
CA THR A 29 -8.67 -11.19 -0.08
C THR A 29 -7.68 -12.22 0.42
N ASN A 30 -7.23 -13.08 -0.50
CA ASN A 30 -6.16 -14.04 -0.27
C ASN A 30 -4.84 -13.42 -0.79
N PRO A 31 -3.67 -13.93 -0.36
CA PRO A 31 -2.39 -13.34 -0.74
C PRO A 31 -2.16 -13.25 -2.27
N GLY A 32 -2.78 -14.13 -3.04
CA GLY A 32 -2.75 -14.08 -4.50
C GLY A 32 -3.45 -12.84 -5.07
N GLN A 33 -4.58 -12.44 -4.50
CA GLN A 33 -5.32 -11.25 -4.92
C GLN A 33 -4.59 -9.95 -4.58
N LEU A 34 -3.95 -9.87 -3.40
CA LEU A 34 -3.16 -8.68 -3.04
C LEU A 34 -1.96 -8.50 -3.99
N ARG A 35 -1.31 -9.59 -4.41
CA ARG A 35 -0.24 -9.57 -5.41
C ARG A 35 -0.74 -9.18 -6.80
N LEU A 36 -1.91 -9.66 -7.22
CA LEU A 36 -2.54 -9.25 -8.48
C LEU A 36 -2.83 -7.74 -8.49
N MET A 37 -3.29 -7.19 -7.36
CA MET A 37 -3.53 -5.75 -7.21
C MET A 37 -2.22 -4.95 -7.29
N ALA A 38 -1.19 -5.39 -6.58
CA ALA A 38 0.14 -4.77 -6.64
C ALA A 38 0.69 -4.76 -8.08
N ASN A 39 0.52 -5.86 -8.81
CA ASN A 39 0.89 -5.94 -10.23
C ASN A 39 0.04 -5.02 -11.11
N GLY A 40 -1.23 -4.79 -10.77
CA GLY A 40 -2.11 -3.81 -11.42
C GLY A 40 -1.57 -2.38 -11.25
N VAL A 41 -1.21 -2.00 -10.03
CA VAL A 41 -0.57 -0.71 -9.70
C VAL A 41 0.73 -0.53 -10.49
N VAL A 42 1.59 -1.55 -10.51
CA VAL A 42 2.84 -1.53 -11.30
C VAL A 42 2.56 -1.32 -12.80
N LYS A 43 1.58 -2.02 -13.36
CA LYS A 43 1.18 -1.86 -14.77
C LYS A 43 0.63 -0.46 -15.05
N ALA A 44 -0.16 0.10 -14.14
CA ALA A 44 -0.74 1.42 -14.29
C ALA A 44 0.33 2.51 -14.24
N ILE A 45 1.30 2.41 -13.32
CA ILE A 45 2.48 3.28 -13.29
C ILE A 45 3.22 3.18 -14.63
N ARG A 46 3.55 1.96 -15.09
CA ARG A 46 4.25 1.76 -16.38
C ARG A 46 3.53 2.37 -17.57
N ARG A 47 2.19 2.30 -17.62
CA ARG A 47 1.39 2.88 -18.71
C ARG A 47 1.26 4.39 -18.61
N GLY A 48 1.22 4.93 -17.39
CA GLY A 48 1.05 6.35 -17.15
C GLY A 48 2.32 7.17 -17.34
N THR A 49 3.46 6.54 -17.65
CA THR A 49 4.74 7.23 -17.73
C THR A 49 5.53 6.78 -18.96
N ASN A 50 6.25 7.73 -19.58
CA ASN A 50 7.18 7.45 -20.69
C ASN A 50 8.62 7.22 -20.21
N ARG A 51 8.81 6.78 -18.97
CA ARG A 51 10.13 6.51 -18.38
C ARG A 51 10.40 5.02 -18.30
N ASP A 52 11.68 4.65 -18.36
CA ASP A 52 12.08 3.28 -18.12
C ASP A 52 12.11 3.01 -16.62
N LEU A 53 11.43 1.97 -16.15
CA LEU A 53 11.26 1.72 -14.73
C LEU A 53 11.13 0.24 -14.37
N GLU A 54 11.91 -0.14 -13.36
CA GLU A 54 11.86 -1.46 -12.74
C GLU A 54 11.20 -1.35 -11.36
N LEU A 55 10.10 -2.08 -11.18
CA LEU A 55 9.34 -2.14 -9.94
C LEU A 55 9.31 -3.59 -9.44
N GLU A 56 9.57 -3.77 -8.15
CA GLU A 56 9.50 -5.06 -7.47
C GLU A 56 8.30 -5.11 -6.52
N VAL A 57 7.67 -6.29 -6.43
CA VAL A 57 6.58 -6.58 -5.49
C VAL A 57 7.01 -7.72 -4.57
N ASP A 58 7.19 -7.41 -3.29
CA ASP A 58 7.69 -8.33 -2.28
C ASP A 58 6.69 -9.43 -1.91
N GLN A 59 7.06 -10.30 -0.97
CA GLN A 59 6.13 -11.25 -0.36
C GLN A 59 5.18 -10.56 0.63
N PRO A 60 3.90 -10.97 0.70
CA PRO A 60 2.95 -10.41 1.66
C PRO A 60 3.38 -10.66 3.11
N ILE A 61 3.31 -9.62 3.92
CA ILE A 61 3.53 -9.66 5.36
C ILE A 61 2.18 -9.86 6.01
N LYS A 62 1.97 -11.02 6.62
CA LYS A 62 0.72 -11.35 7.28
C LYS A 62 0.63 -10.67 8.64
N ARG A 63 -0.52 -10.06 8.95
CA ARG A 63 -0.81 -9.44 10.26
C ARG A 63 -0.48 -10.38 11.42
N ASN A 64 -0.86 -11.65 11.29
CA ASN A 64 -0.70 -12.67 12.34
C ASN A 64 0.75 -13.04 12.68
N THR A 65 1.73 -12.53 11.93
CA THR A 65 3.16 -12.66 12.28
C THR A 65 3.61 -11.67 13.35
N SER A 66 2.75 -10.72 13.75
CA SER A 66 3.02 -9.73 14.80
C SER A 66 2.08 -9.95 15.98
N LYS A 67 2.63 -9.90 17.20
CA LYS A 67 1.86 -10.09 18.45
C LYS A 67 1.20 -8.80 18.90
N THR A 68 1.82 -7.65 18.60
CA THR A 68 1.34 -6.33 19.00
C THR A 68 1.23 -5.39 17.81
N LEU A 69 0.38 -4.35 17.94
CA LEU A 69 0.28 -3.29 16.93
C LEU A 69 1.62 -2.56 16.76
N ALA A 70 2.36 -2.35 17.85
CA ALA A 70 3.68 -1.72 17.81
C ALA A 70 4.66 -2.53 16.95
N GLU A 71 4.75 -3.85 17.15
CA GLU A 71 5.59 -4.73 16.33
C GLU A 71 5.19 -4.71 14.86
N TYR A 72 3.89 -4.72 14.57
CA TYR A 72 3.40 -4.65 13.20
C TYR A 72 3.79 -3.34 12.52
N LEU A 73 3.56 -2.21 13.18
CA LEU A 73 3.89 -0.90 12.63
C LEU A 73 5.41 -0.71 12.50
N TYR A 74 6.19 -1.22 13.45
CA TYR A 74 7.65 -1.23 13.35
C TYR A 74 8.14 -1.98 12.12
N LYS A 75 7.60 -3.19 11.85
CA LYS A 75 7.92 -3.91 10.60
C LYS A 75 7.60 -3.08 9.36
N LEU A 76 6.43 -2.42 9.32
CA LEU A 76 6.07 -1.56 8.20
C LEU A 76 7.02 -0.36 8.04
N GLU A 77 7.42 0.27 9.13
CA GLU A 77 8.41 1.36 9.12
C GLU A 77 9.77 0.90 8.61
N THR A 78 10.27 -0.27 9.06
CA THR A 78 11.56 -0.79 8.58
C THR A 78 11.58 -1.14 7.09
N LEU A 79 10.39 -1.35 6.52
CA LEU A 79 10.23 -1.64 5.10
C LEU A 79 10.04 -0.38 4.27
N GLN A 80 9.75 0.74 4.91
CA GLN A 80 9.72 2.04 4.25
C GLN A 80 11.13 2.47 3.95
N GLY A 81 11.37 2.70 2.67
CA GLY A 81 12.57 3.34 2.16
C GLY A 81 12.17 4.35 1.07
N PRO A 82 13.14 5.02 0.46
CA PRO A 82 12.89 5.84 -0.72
C PRO A 82 12.20 5.01 -1.81
N ALA A 83 11.32 5.67 -2.56
CA ALA A 83 10.60 5.10 -3.71
C ALA A 83 9.89 3.77 -3.40
N THR A 84 9.33 3.68 -2.19
CA THR A 84 8.60 2.53 -1.68
C THR A 84 7.15 2.89 -1.40
N ALA A 85 6.23 1.97 -1.66
CA ALA A 85 4.83 2.06 -1.27
C ALA A 85 4.38 0.75 -0.61
N LEU A 86 3.48 0.86 0.37
CA LEU A 86 2.88 -0.30 1.03
C LEU A 86 1.42 -0.44 0.57
N ILE A 87 0.97 -1.65 0.29
CA ILE A 87 -0.43 -1.94 -0.04
C ILE A 87 -1.02 -2.77 1.08
N LEU A 88 -2.08 -2.28 1.72
CA LEU A 88 -2.76 -2.96 2.83
C LEU A 88 -4.03 -3.62 2.31
N GLY A 89 -4.11 -4.94 2.46
CA GLY A 89 -5.40 -5.63 2.46
C GLY A 89 -6.05 -5.45 3.83
N ILE A 90 -7.26 -4.88 3.89
CA ILE A 90 -7.95 -4.56 5.14
C ILE A 90 -9.19 -5.44 5.33
N GLU A 91 -9.40 -5.91 6.55
CA GLU A 91 -10.67 -6.47 7.01
C GLU A 91 -11.48 -5.36 7.69
N PHE A 92 -12.61 -4.96 7.12
CA PHE A 92 -13.57 -4.10 7.84
C PHE A 92 -14.53 -4.98 8.64
N ALA A 93 -14.99 -4.48 9.79
CA ALA A 93 -15.96 -5.20 10.61
C ALA A 93 -17.26 -5.42 9.83
N GLN A 94 -17.78 -6.66 9.89
CA GLN A 94 -18.89 -7.22 9.10
C GLN A 94 -20.16 -6.37 8.97
N SER A 95 -20.35 -5.29 9.74
CA SER A 95 -21.54 -4.43 9.65
C SER A 95 -21.64 -3.57 8.39
N THR A 96 -20.59 -3.50 7.56
CA THR A 96 -20.62 -2.81 6.25
C THR A 96 -20.46 -3.76 5.05
N GLY A 97 -20.46 -5.08 5.26
CA GLY A 97 -20.62 -6.05 4.17
C GLY A 97 -19.51 -6.07 3.10
N GLY A 98 -18.24 -5.82 3.44
CA GLY A 98 -17.16 -5.99 2.47
C GLY A 98 -15.74 -5.86 3.03
N GLY A 99 -14.81 -6.61 2.43
CA GLY A 99 -13.37 -6.37 2.58
C GLY A 99 -12.96 -5.16 1.72
N HIS A 100 -12.22 -4.23 2.31
CA HIS A 100 -11.69 -3.05 1.62
C HIS A 100 -10.16 -3.19 1.52
N TRP A 101 -9.55 -2.62 0.50
CA TRP A 101 -8.09 -2.55 0.42
C TRP A 101 -7.69 -1.11 0.07
N THR A 102 -6.53 -0.69 0.54
CA THR A 102 -6.03 0.67 0.39
C THR A 102 -4.52 0.65 0.21
N VAL A 103 -3.99 1.58 -0.55
CA VAL A 103 -2.54 1.76 -0.67
C VAL A 103 -2.09 2.64 0.49
N LEU A 104 -1.36 2.06 1.44
CA LEU A 104 -0.67 2.82 2.47
C LEU A 104 0.59 3.47 1.88
N LYS A 105 0.46 4.74 1.56
CA LYS A 105 1.51 5.56 0.99
C LYS A 105 2.65 5.81 1.98
N LYS A 106 2.32 6.10 3.24
CA LYS A 106 3.30 6.46 4.27
C LYS A 106 2.77 6.11 5.65
N ILE A 107 3.65 5.64 6.52
CA ILE A 107 3.47 5.58 7.97
C ILE A 107 4.49 6.56 8.53
N THR A 108 4.05 7.43 9.42
CA THR A 108 4.94 8.20 10.28
C THR A 108 4.60 7.86 11.73
N PRO A 109 5.44 8.27 12.70
CA PRO A 109 5.13 8.09 14.11
C PRO A 109 3.75 8.62 14.53
N SER A 110 3.20 9.63 13.82
CA SER A 110 1.92 10.27 14.12
C SER A 110 0.79 9.96 13.14
N GLU A 111 1.09 9.69 11.87
CA GLU A 111 0.10 9.69 10.79
C GLU A 111 0.25 8.48 9.86
N VAL A 112 -0.85 8.15 9.18
CA VAL A 112 -0.88 7.19 8.08
C VAL A 112 -1.53 7.83 6.87
N HIS A 113 -0.85 7.73 5.74
CA HIS A 113 -1.33 8.26 4.47
C HIS A 113 -1.88 7.10 3.67
N LEU A 114 -3.18 7.15 3.38
CA LEU A 114 -3.89 6.18 2.57
C LEU A 114 -4.21 6.77 1.21
N LEU A 115 -4.13 5.95 0.19
CA LEU A 115 -4.57 6.26 -1.16
C LEU A 115 -5.60 5.19 -1.54
N ASP A 116 -6.84 5.63 -1.71
CA ASP A 116 -8.01 4.83 -2.06
C ASP A 116 -8.79 5.49 -3.21
N SER A 117 -9.97 4.97 -3.52
CA SER A 117 -10.86 5.51 -4.57
C SER A 117 -11.30 6.95 -4.33
N ASP A 118 -11.30 7.41 -3.08
CA ASP A 118 -11.66 8.78 -2.70
C ASP A 118 -10.46 9.72 -2.78
N GLY A 119 -9.25 9.17 -2.83
CA GLY A 119 -8.00 9.88 -3.06
C GLY A 119 -7.02 9.74 -1.90
N LEU A 120 -6.12 10.72 -1.74
CA LEU A 120 -5.15 10.73 -0.65
C LEU A 120 -5.81 11.19 0.65
N ARG A 121 -5.89 10.29 1.63
CA ARG A 121 -6.39 10.57 2.98
C ARG A 121 -5.25 10.52 3.99
N LYS A 122 -5.21 11.49 4.89
CA LYS A 122 -4.33 11.47 6.06
C LYS A 122 -5.16 11.07 7.27
N LEU A 123 -4.74 10.02 7.97
CA LEU A 123 -5.40 9.53 9.17
C LEU A 123 -4.41 9.52 10.33
N ASN A 124 -4.95 9.60 11.55
CA ASN A 124 -4.15 9.35 12.74
C ASN A 124 -3.66 7.89 12.72
N ARG A 125 -2.44 7.63 13.21
CA ARG A 125 -1.87 6.27 13.33
C ARG A 125 -2.76 5.30 14.11
N GLN A 126 -3.56 5.80 15.06
CA GLN A 126 -4.53 5.02 15.83
C GLN A 126 -5.71 4.49 14.99
N ALA A 127 -5.85 4.95 13.74
CA ALA A 127 -6.79 4.39 12.78
C ALA A 127 -6.43 2.95 12.37
N ILE A 128 -5.17 2.53 12.52
CA ILE A 128 -4.76 1.13 12.33
C ILE A 128 -4.98 0.35 13.63
N SER A 129 -5.55 -0.84 13.50
CA SER A 129 -5.78 -1.78 14.60
C SER A 129 -5.41 -3.19 14.20
N LEU A 130 -5.04 -4.02 15.17
CA LEU A 130 -4.98 -5.47 14.97
C LEU A 130 -6.27 -6.18 15.39
N THR A 131 -7.22 -5.44 15.97
CA THR A 131 -8.51 -5.95 16.45
C THR A 131 -9.69 -5.27 15.74
N GLY A 132 -10.72 -6.05 15.41
CA GLY A 132 -11.89 -5.70 14.59
C GLY A 132 -12.86 -4.70 15.21
N LYS A 133 -12.42 -3.46 15.46
CA LYS A 133 -13.34 -2.35 15.79
C LYS A 133 -13.89 -1.73 14.51
N LYS A 134 -15.17 -1.33 14.53
CA LYS A 134 -15.94 -0.88 13.36
C LYS A 134 -15.35 0.36 12.64
N ASP A 135 -14.53 1.13 13.33
CA ASP A 135 -13.97 2.41 12.90
C ASP A 135 -12.47 2.34 12.55
N ARG A 136 -11.88 1.13 12.53
CA ARG A 136 -10.45 0.95 12.36
C ARG A 136 -10.10 0.10 11.16
N LEU A 137 -8.97 0.46 10.55
CA LEU A 137 -8.32 -0.31 9.51
C LEU A 137 -7.67 -1.51 10.19
N VAL A 138 -8.15 -2.71 9.90
CA VAL A 138 -7.53 -3.95 10.38
C VAL A 138 -6.78 -4.61 9.24
N PRO A 139 -5.45 -4.45 9.15
CA PRO A 139 -4.69 -5.10 8.09
C PRO A 139 -4.81 -6.62 8.22
N LYS A 140 -4.96 -7.30 7.11
CA LYS A 140 -4.85 -8.76 7.02
C LYS A 140 -3.46 -9.13 6.54
N GLU A 141 -3.03 -8.47 5.48
CA GLU A 141 -1.73 -8.63 4.83
C GLU A 141 -1.27 -7.30 4.27
N THR A 142 0.04 -7.08 4.21
CA THR A 142 0.65 -5.91 3.58
C THR A 142 1.68 -6.34 2.55
N LEU A 143 1.66 -5.72 1.37
CA LEU A 143 2.68 -5.85 0.34
C LEU A 143 3.52 -4.59 0.24
N ARG A 144 4.80 -4.76 -0.12
CA ARG A 144 5.67 -3.65 -0.51
C ARG A 144 5.83 -3.63 -2.02
N ILE A 145 5.70 -2.45 -2.61
CA ILE A 145 6.17 -2.13 -3.96
C ILE A 145 7.37 -1.21 -3.82
N ARG A 146 8.45 -1.51 -4.55
CA ARG A 146 9.67 -0.70 -4.56
C ARG A 146 10.10 -0.41 -5.99
N LEU A 147 10.41 0.85 -6.28
CA LEU A 147 11.13 1.24 -7.50
C LEU A 147 12.61 0.91 -7.31
N THR A 148 13.15 0.04 -8.16
CA THR A 148 14.54 -0.42 -8.09
C THR A 148 15.42 0.21 -9.14
N LYS A 149 14.84 0.62 -10.29
CA LYS A 149 15.54 1.41 -11.31
C LYS A 149 14.64 2.45 -11.94
N LEU A 150 15.23 3.57 -12.34
CA LEU A 150 14.62 4.64 -13.11
C LEU A 150 15.59 5.09 -14.19
N ASP A 151 15.15 5.08 -15.44
CA ASP A 151 15.95 5.44 -16.62
C ASP A 151 17.31 4.70 -16.67
N GLY A 152 17.29 3.41 -16.30
CA GLY A 152 18.48 2.54 -16.31
C GLY A 152 19.36 2.63 -15.06
N GLU A 153 19.12 3.58 -14.16
CA GLU A 153 19.92 3.77 -12.94
C GLU A 153 19.26 3.10 -11.74
N ALA A 154 20.04 2.32 -10.98
CA ALA A 154 19.57 1.58 -9.81
C ALA A 154 19.69 2.39 -8.51
N PHE A 155 18.83 2.06 -7.53
CA PHE A 155 18.78 2.64 -6.19
C PHE A 155 18.91 1.56 -5.11
#